data_AF-A0A945UXT9-F1
#
_entry.id   AF-A0A945UXT9-F1
#
_cell.length_a   1.000
_cell.length_b   1.000
_cell.length_c   1.000
_cell.angle_alpha   90.00
_cell.angle_beta   90.00
_cell.angle_gamma   90.00
#
_symmetry.space_group_name_H-M   'P 1'
#
loop_
_entity.id
_entity.type
_entity.pdbx_description
1 polymer ?
#
loop_
_entity_poly.entity_id
_entity_poly.type
_entity_poly.pdbx_seq_one_letter_code
_entity_poly.pdbx_strand_id
1 'polypeptide(L)'
;MNSRSATLTSTENTTSGAHASLSRRLLVDALTGMDRGSLIIELPEGGQLLFGDPAPQADLNMGISPHAAIRVRRESFFKKCVLAGDIGFGESFVDGDWESSDLTAVIGWFINNVENAPTLSGSKRKRWKDRAVNLLRIANRFGHLLRPNNRTTARRNISEHYDLSNEFFALFLDQNMMYSGAHFAAVDTPLIEAQAAKNEALCQKLQLQTGDHVLEIGTGWGGWAIHAVKNHDCKVTTVTISKEQRDLAVQRIADAGLSDRIDVQLRDFRDITGSYDKIVSIEMMEALGHRYQTAFAEAIARLLKPSGRVALQFITCPDGRYEEFRKGVDFIQKHIFPGSLLLSTNRINQLLAQSGNFVLRGLEDHGLDYTITLRHWQSAFSRRLDDVRALGFDDRFIRKWEYYLHYCEAAFGLRNISVVQTVHTRANFLAG
;
A
#
# COMPACT_ATOMS: atom_id res chain seq x y z
N MET A 1 -31.38 8.35 25.49
CA MET A 1 -30.83 7.05 25.07
C MET A 1 -31.74 6.49 23.99
N ASN A 2 -31.50 6.85 22.72
CA ASN A 2 -32.23 6.25 21.60
C ASN A 2 -31.42 5.06 21.10
N SER A 3 -31.99 3.86 21.19
CA SER A 3 -31.48 2.67 20.53
C SER A 3 -31.57 2.88 19.02
N ARG A 4 -30.42 3.14 18.37
CA ARG A 4 -30.32 3.22 16.91
C ARG A 4 -30.13 1.78 16.40
N SER A 5 -31.12 1.26 15.71
CA SER A 5 -31.16 -0.08 15.11
C SER A 5 -30.94 0.03 13.59
N ALA A 6 -30.31 -0.97 12.99
CA ALA A 6 -30.35 -1.15 11.53
C ALA A 6 -31.82 -1.24 11.06
N THR A 7 -32.17 -0.54 9.98
CA THR A 7 -33.54 -0.54 9.45
C THR A 7 -33.62 -1.57 8.32
N LEU A 8 -34.51 -2.54 8.47
CA LEU A 8 -34.90 -3.45 7.39
C LEU A 8 -35.95 -2.74 6.54
N THR A 9 -35.57 -2.31 5.34
CA THR A 9 -36.51 -1.89 4.30
C THR A 9 -36.80 -3.09 3.40
N SER A 10 -37.98 -3.69 3.54
CA SER A 10 -38.45 -4.78 2.68
C SER A 10 -39.45 -4.24 1.66
N THR A 11 -39.18 -4.42 0.37
CA THR A 11 -40.18 -4.33 -0.70
C THR A 11 -40.81 -5.71 -0.89
N GLU A 12 -42.05 -5.83 -0.43
CA GLU A 12 -43.07 -6.86 -0.69
C GLU A 12 -42.71 -8.37 -0.61
N ASN A 13 -43.31 -9.02 0.40
CA ASN A 13 -43.76 -10.42 0.49
C ASN A 13 -42.92 -11.52 -0.19
N THR A 14 -42.03 -12.13 0.58
CA THR A 14 -41.78 -13.58 0.49
C THR A 14 -41.63 -14.23 1.85
N THR A 15 -42.51 -15.19 2.11
CA THR A 15 -42.49 -16.18 3.19
C THR A 15 -41.20 -17.00 3.19
N SER A 16 -40.18 -16.60 3.94
CA SER A 16 -39.25 -17.51 4.64
C SER A 16 -38.47 -16.76 5.72
N GLY A 17 -39.08 -16.61 6.89
CA GLY A 17 -38.37 -16.18 8.10
C GLY A 17 -37.44 -17.31 8.61
N ALA A 18 -36.39 -17.63 7.86
CA ALA A 18 -35.29 -18.44 8.39
C ALA A 18 -34.55 -17.57 9.43
N HIS A 19 -34.40 -18.07 10.66
CA HIS A 19 -33.66 -17.37 11.70
C HIS A 19 -32.26 -16.99 11.17
N ALA A 20 -31.99 -15.69 11.08
CA ALA A 20 -30.70 -15.17 10.62
C ALA A 20 -29.55 -15.88 11.35
N SER A 21 -28.55 -16.34 10.58
CA SER A 21 -27.39 -17.05 11.12
C SER A 21 -26.73 -16.25 12.26
N LEU A 22 -26.11 -16.95 13.23
CA LEU A 22 -25.42 -16.26 14.33
C LEU A 22 -24.37 -15.29 13.80
N SER A 23 -23.61 -15.68 12.77
CA SER A 23 -22.61 -14.83 12.12
C SER A 23 -23.22 -13.58 11.50
N ARG A 24 -24.39 -13.69 10.85
CA ARG A 24 -25.09 -12.54 10.30
C ARG A 24 -25.53 -11.55 11.38
N ARG A 25 -26.13 -12.04 12.47
CA ARG A 25 -26.51 -11.20 13.62
C ARG A 25 -25.31 -10.47 14.21
N LEU A 26 -24.18 -11.18 14.40
CA LEU A 26 -22.95 -10.57 14.92
C LEU A 26 -22.38 -9.49 14.00
N LEU A 27 -22.41 -9.70 12.67
CA LEU A 27 -21.96 -8.68 11.72
C LEU A 27 -22.88 -7.45 11.73
N VAL A 28 -24.20 -7.66 11.70
CA VAL A 28 -25.20 -6.57 11.79
C VAL A 28 -24.99 -5.74 13.05
N ASP A 29 -24.80 -6.39 14.20
CA ASP A 29 -24.53 -5.71 15.47
C ASP A 29 -23.24 -4.88 15.41
N ALA A 30 -22.19 -5.38 14.75
CA ALA A 30 -20.93 -4.67 14.59
C ALA A 30 -21.06 -3.42 13.70
N LEU A 31 -21.87 -3.49 12.64
CA LEU A 31 -22.10 -2.40 11.69
C LEU A 31 -23.06 -1.33 12.20
N THR A 32 -23.99 -1.67 13.09
CA THR A 32 -25.02 -0.75 13.62
C THR A 32 -24.44 0.51 14.28
N GLY A 33 -23.19 0.45 14.76
CA GLY A 33 -22.50 1.60 15.37
C GLY A 33 -21.80 2.55 14.40
N MET A 34 -21.80 2.25 13.10
CA MET A 34 -21.11 3.02 12.06
C MET A 34 -22.11 3.98 11.39
N ASP A 35 -22.06 5.26 11.77
CA ASP A 35 -23.07 6.26 11.46
C ASP A 35 -22.60 7.40 10.53
N ARG A 36 -21.37 7.32 10.01
CA ARG A 36 -20.85 8.30 9.04
C ARG A 36 -21.07 7.80 7.62
N GLY A 37 -21.95 8.44 6.86
CA GLY A 37 -22.41 7.96 5.55
C GLY A 37 -23.38 6.77 5.66
N SER A 38 -23.56 5.99 4.59
CA SER A 38 -24.43 4.80 4.63
C SER A 38 -23.84 3.57 3.94
N LEU A 39 -24.20 2.39 4.42
CA LEU A 39 -23.95 1.11 3.75
C LEU A 39 -25.28 0.38 3.55
N ILE A 40 -25.57 0.02 2.29
CA ILE A 40 -26.68 -0.87 1.93
C ILE A 40 -26.11 -2.27 1.67
N ILE A 41 -26.69 -3.29 2.30
CA ILE A 41 -26.37 -4.70 2.04
C ILE A 41 -27.61 -5.36 1.42
N GLU A 42 -27.55 -5.70 0.14
CA GLU A 42 -28.53 -6.58 -0.51
C GLU A 42 -28.24 -8.03 -0.15
N LEU A 43 -29.28 -8.74 0.30
CA LEU A 43 -29.16 -10.09 0.86
C LEU A 43 -29.41 -11.17 -0.21
N PRO A 44 -28.82 -12.39 -0.06
CA PRO A 44 -29.01 -13.47 -1.04
C PRO A 44 -30.47 -13.88 -1.23
N GLU A 45 -31.26 -13.85 -0.15
CA GLU A 45 -32.68 -14.18 -0.16
C GLU A 45 -33.60 -13.02 -0.60
N GLY A 46 -33.02 -11.87 -0.96
CA GLY A 46 -33.74 -10.63 -1.18
C GLY A 46 -33.89 -9.78 0.08
N GLY A 47 -34.35 -8.54 -0.11
CA GLY A 47 -34.37 -7.53 0.95
C GLY A 47 -33.01 -6.85 1.18
N GLN A 48 -33.04 -5.78 1.97
CA GLN A 48 -31.89 -4.92 2.20
C GLN A 48 -31.72 -4.58 3.69
N LEU A 49 -30.46 -4.49 4.11
CA LEU A 49 -30.08 -3.91 5.40
C LEU A 49 -29.45 -2.54 5.14
N LEU A 50 -29.93 -1.52 5.84
CA LEU A 50 -29.38 -0.18 5.81
C LEU A 50 -28.65 0.13 7.12
N PHE A 51 -27.41 0.59 7.00
CA PHE A 51 -26.58 1.12 8.09
C PHE A 51 -26.24 2.58 7.83
N GLY A 52 -26.20 3.39 8.90
CA GLY A 52 -25.87 4.82 8.81
C GLY A 52 -27.02 5.69 8.29
N ASP A 53 -26.68 6.83 7.68
CA ASP A 53 -27.63 7.84 7.18
C ASP A 53 -27.56 7.94 5.64
N PRO A 54 -28.62 7.58 4.90
CA PRO A 54 -28.65 7.66 3.44
C PRO A 54 -28.92 9.07 2.91
N ALA A 55 -29.11 10.08 3.79
CA ALA A 55 -29.31 11.46 3.36
C ALA A 55 -28.12 11.95 2.51
N PRO A 56 -28.38 12.76 1.46
CA PRO A 56 -27.33 13.30 0.61
C PRO A 56 -26.24 13.99 1.44
N GLN A 57 -25.01 13.53 1.25
CA GLN A 57 -23.81 14.06 1.89
C GLN A 57 -22.78 14.43 0.82
N ALA A 58 -21.91 15.39 1.15
CA ALA A 58 -20.77 15.69 0.29
C ALA A 58 -19.86 14.46 0.19
N ASP A 59 -19.22 14.30 -0.96
CA ASP A 59 -18.21 13.26 -1.15
C ASP A 59 -17.11 13.38 -0.09
N LEU A 60 -16.58 12.23 0.31
CA LEU A 60 -15.34 12.17 1.06
C LEU A 60 -14.19 12.67 0.18
N ASN A 61 -13.01 12.83 0.79
CA ASN A 61 -11.84 13.33 0.09
C ASN A 61 -11.54 12.51 -1.17
N MET A 62 -11.01 13.18 -2.20
CA MET A 62 -10.77 12.63 -3.53
C MET A 62 -12.03 12.17 -4.29
N GLY A 63 -13.23 12.61 -3.90
CA GLY A 63 -14.49 12.26 -4.60
C GLY A 63 -14.96 10.83 -4.28
N ILE A 64 -14.56 10.29 -3.13
CA ILE A 64 -15.00 8.97 -2.68
C ILE A 64 -16.39 9.11 -2.07
N SER A 65 -17.38 8.38 -2.59
CA SER A 65 -18.74 8.44 -2.05
C SER A 65 -18.79 7.99 -0.57
N PRO A 66 -19.50 8.72 0.31
CA PRO A 66 -19.79 8.27 1.68
C PRO A 66 -20.91 7.22 1.71
N HIS A 67 -21.56 6.95 0.58
CA HIS A 67 -22.62 5.98 0.43
C HIS A 67 -22.10 4.77 -0.35
N ALA A 68 -22.18 3.61 0.29
CA ALA A 68 -21.72 2.34 -0.23
C ALA A 68 -22.88 1.35 -0.37
N ALA A 69 -22.77 0.44 -1.34
CA ALA A 69 -23.71 -0.66 -1.51
C ALA A 69 -22.93 -1.94 -1.82
N ILE A 70 -23.34 -3.05 -1.21
CA ILE A 70 -22.83 -4.38 -1.54
C ILE A 70 -23.99 -5.32 -1.80
N ARG A 71 -23.80 -6.26 -2.72
CA ARG A 71 -24.71 -7.39 -2.92
C ARG A 71 -24.05 -8.66 -2.44
N VAL A 72 -24.62 -9.28 -1.41
CA VAL A 72 -24.15 -10.57 -0.91
C VAL A 72 -24.76 -11.67 -1.76
N ARG A 73 -23.89 -12.48 -2.36
CA ARG A 73 -24.25 -13.65 -3.19
C ARG A 73 -24.36 -14.93 -2.36
N ARG A 74 -23.58 -15.05 -1.27
CA ARG A 74 -23.49 -16.26 -0.45
C ARG A 74 -23.42 -15.95 1.04
N GLU A 75 -24.19 -16.67 1.85
CA GLU A 75 -24.20 -16.56 3.32
C GLU A 75 -22.82 -16.82 3.97
N SER A 76 -21.88 -17.48 3.28
CA SER A 76 -20.49 -17.63 3.73
C SER A 76 -19.79 -16.30 4.00
N PHE A 77 -20.23 -15.21 3.35
CA PHE A 77 -19.78 -13.84 3.60
C PHE A 77 -19.79 -13.50 5.11
N PHE A 78 -20.96 -13.64 5.75
CA PHE A 78 -21.14 -13.27 7.16
C PHE A 78 -20.20 -14.07 8.07
N LYS A 79 -20.06 -15.37 7.80
CA LYS A 79 -19.16 -16.25 8.56
C LYS A 79 -17.70 -15.82 8.41
N LYS A 80 -17.24 -15.51 7.20
CA LYS A 80 -15.86 -15.06 6.95
C LYS A 80 -15.56 -13.73 7.63
N CYS A 81 -16.45 -12.75 7.52
CA CYS A 81 -16.31 -11.45 8.18
C CYS A 81 -16.19 -11.59 9.71
N VAL A 82 -17.00 -12.45 10.35
CA VAL A 82 -16.94 -12.65 11.81
C VAL A 82 -15.68 -13.40 12.23
N LEU A 83 -15.23 -14.40 11.46
CA LEU A 83 -14.09 -15.24 11.83
C LEU A 83 -12.74 -14.58 11.56
N ALA A 84 -12.64 -13.80 10.49
CA ALA A 84 -11.38 -13.26 9.98
C ALA A 84 -11.38 -11.73 9.79
N GLY A 85 -12.42 -11.01 10.23
CA GLY A 85 -12.45 -9.55 10.22
C GLY A 85 -12.31 -8.96 8.82
N ASP A 86 -11.43 -7.97 8.70
CA ASP A 86 -11.07 -7.30 7.43
C ASP A 86 -10.47 -8.26 6.40
N ILE A 87 -9.63 -9.21 6.83
CA ILE A 87 -9.11 -10.27 5.95
C ILE A 87 -10.26 -11.12 5.40
N GLY A 88 -11.20 -11.51 6.27
CA GLY A 88 -12.36 -12.31 5.88
C GLY A 88 -13.28 -11.57 4.92
N PHE A 89 -13.44 -10.26 5.11
CA PHE A 89 -14.19 -9.38 4.21
C PHE A 89 -13.56 -9.35 2.81
N GLY A 90 -12.24 -9.11 2.71
CA GLY A 90 -11.53 -9.15 1.43
C GLY A 90 -11.50 -10.54 0.77
N GLU A 91 -11.22 -11.61 1.53
CA GLU A 91 -11.25 -12.98 1.01
C GLU A 91 -12.63 -13.36 0.47
N SER A 92 -13.69 -12.92 1.13
CA SER A 92 -15.05 -13.17 0.65
C SER A 92 -15.36 -12.44 -0.67
N PHE A 93 -14.77 -11.27 -0.93
CA PHE A 93 -14.85 -10.61 -2.25
C PHE A 93 -14.11 -11.42 -3.30
N VAL A 94 -12.87 -11.83 -3.01
CA VAL A 94 -12.03 -12.63 -3.91
C VAL A 94 -12.71 -13.95 -4.29
N ASP A 95 -13.38 -14.57 -3.34
CA ASP A 95 -14.14 -15.80 -3.54
C ASP A 95 -15.42 -15.56 -4.36
N GLY A 96 -15.93 -14.32 -4.42
CA GLY A 96 -17.20 -13.94 -5.07
C GLY A 96 -18.43 -14.12 -4.18
N ASP A 97 -18.26 -14.08 -2.84
CA ASP A 97 -19.37 -14.18 -1.89
C ASP A 97 -20.20 -12.89 -1.84
N TRP A 98 -19.61 -11.77 -2.27
CA TRP A 98 -20.28 -10.49 -2.44
C TRP A 98 -19.61 -9.67 -3.55
N GLU A 99 -20.32 -8.68 -4.05
CA GLU A 99 -19.87 -7.75 -5.10
C GLU A 99 -20.30 -6.31 -4.78
N SER A 100 -19.67 -5.34 -5.43
CA SER A 100 -20.04 -3.93 -5.41
C SER A 100 -19.76 -3.31 -6.77
N SER A 101 -20.54 -2.30 -7.16
CA SER A 101 -20.25 -1.44 -8.31
C SER A 101 -19.23 -0.35 -8.01
N ASP A 102 -18.99 -0.05 -6.72
CA ASP A 102 -18.00 0.91 -6.26
C ASP A 102 -17.29 0.36 -5.02
N LEU A 103 -16.17 -0.31 -5.23
CA LEU A 103 -15.40 -0.91 -4.15
C LEU A 103 -14.67 0.15 -3.32
N THR A 104 -14.24 1.26 -3.94
CA THR A 104 -13.58 2.38 -3.26
C THR A 104 -14.52 3.02 -2.23
N ALA A 105 -15.79 3.23 -2.58
CA ALA A 105 -16.79 3.75 -1.63
C ALA A 105 -17.05 2.78 -0.46
N VAL A 106 -17.11 1.46 -0.73
CA VAL A 106 -17.29 0.44 0.33
C VAL A 106 -16.14 0.49 1.34
N ILE A 107 -14.89 0.46 0.85
CA ILE A 107 -13.72 0.57 1.74
C ILE A 107 -13.67 1.95 2.41
N GLY A 108 -14.01 3.00 1.67
CA GLY A 108 -14.07 4.37 2.16
C GLY A 108 -15.03 4.55 3.33
N TRP A 109 -16.22 3.94 3.27
CA TRP A 109 -17.19 3.95 4.35
C TRP A 109 -16.64 3.27 5.62
N PHE A 110 -15.95 2.13 5.49
CA PHE A 110 -15.31 1.48 6.64
C PHE A 110 -14.22 2.34 7.27
N ILE A 111 -13.37 2.98 6.45
CA ILE A 111 -12.30 3.88 6.92
C ILE A 111 -12.91 5.10 7.63
N ASN A 112 -13.95 5.71 7.06
CA ASN A 112 -14.62 6.87 7.65
C ASN A 112 -15.20 6.54 9.04
N ASN A 113 -15.60 5.28 9.25
CA ASN A 113 -16.14 4.78 10.51
C ASN A 113 -15.11 4.09 11.42
N VAL A 114 -13.80 4.11 11.11
CA VAL A 114 -12.76 3.35 11.82
C VAL A 114 -12.71 3.63 13.33
N GLU A 115 -12.96 4.87 13.76
CA GLU A 115 -12.99 5.24 15.19
C GLU A 115 -14.19 4.63 15.95
N ASN A 116 -15.30 4.38 15.23
CA ASN A 116 -16.55 3.81 15.72
C ASN A 116 -16.66 2.31 15.49
N ALA A 117 -15.78 1.74 14.65
CA ALA A 117 -15.76 0.33 14.32
C ALA A 117 -15.16 -0.49 15.48
N PRO A 118 -15.85 -1.47 16.06
CA PRO A 118 -15.33 -2.23 17.20
C PRO A 118 -14.16 -3.17 16.84
N THR A 119 -13.86 -3.37 15.55
CA THR A 119 -12.97 -4.43 15.06
C THR A 119 -11.86 -3.97 14.11
N LEU A 120 -11.74 -2.67 13.81
CA LEU A 120 -10.65 -2.14 12.99
C LEU A 120 -9.50 -1.56 13.85
N SER A 121 -8.31 -1.61 13.27
CA SER A 121 -7.10 -0.98 13.82
C SER A 121 -7.33 0.52 14.03
N GLY A 122 -7.22 0.99 15.29
CA GLY A 122 -7.49 2.38 15.69
C GLY A 122 -8.84 2.68 16.39
N SER A 123 -9.68 1.70 16.72
CA SER A 123 -10.94 1.95 17.44
C SER A 123 -10.76 2.47 18.88
N LYS A 124 -11.50 3.52 19.26
CA LYS A 124 -11.55 4.04 20.64
C LYS A 124 -12.57 3.28 21.51
N ARG A 125 -13.41 2.42 20.93
CA ARG A 125 -14.54 1.79 21.63
C ARG A 125 -14.16 0.41 22.20
N LYS A 126 -13.28 0.38 23.22
CA LYS A 126 -13.06 -0.82 24.05
C LYS A 126 -14.31 -1.10 24.89
N ARG A 127 -15.27 -1.86 24.35
CA ARG A 127 -16.39 -2.38 25.13
C ARG A 127 -16.04 -3.78 25.63
N TRP A 128 -16.32 -4.06 26.90
CA TRP A 128 -16.04 -5.30 27.64
C TRP A 128 -16.45 -6.64 26.97
N LYS A 129 -17.17 -6.61 25.83
CA LYS A 129 -17.54 -7.80 25.03
C LYS A 129 -16.39 -8.34 24.16
N ASP A 130 -15.23 -7.69 24.15
CA ASP A 130 -14.03 -8.08 23.37
C ASP A 130 -13.50 -9.50 23.68
N ARG A 131 -13.88 -10.14 24.80
CA ARG A 131 -13.29 -11.45 25.18
C ARG A 131 -13.67 -12.63 24.28
N ALA A 132 -14.86 -12.62 23.66
CA ALA A 132 -15.30 -13.71 22.79
C ALA A 132 -14.72 -13.61 21.36
N VAL A 133 -14.63 -12.39 20.81
CA VAL A 133 -14.04 -12.11 19.50
C VAL A 133 -12.51 -12.24 19.53
N ASN A 134 -11.89 -11.92 20.66
CA ASN A 134 -10.44 -12.03 20.84
C ASN A 134 -9.96 -13.49 20.97
N LEU A 135 -10.84 -14.47 21.25
CA LEU A 135 -10.48 -15.89 21.31
C LEU A 135 -10.26 -16.49 19.91
N LEU A 136 -11.10 -16.12 18.94
CA LEU A 136 -10.94 -16.50 17.53
C LEU A 136 -9.69 -15.86 16.90
N ARG A 137 -9.33 -14.66 17.37
CA ARG A 137 -8.13 -13.91 16.93
C ARG A 137 -6.82 -14.60 17.30
N ILE A 138 -6.81 -15.43 18.36
CA ILE A 138 -5.62 -16.17 18.80
C ILE A 138 -5.21 -17.23 17.76
N ALA A 139 -6.17 -17.86 17.07
CA ALA A 139 -5.88 -18.91 16.09
C ALA A 139 -5.15 -18.39 14.84
N ASN A 140 -5.54 -17.22 14.29
CA ASN A 140 -4.82 -16.57 13.18
C ASN A 140 -3.48 -15.98 13.61
N ARG A 141 -3.35 -15.54 14.87
CA ARG A 141 -2.11 -14.94 15.40
C ARG A 141 -0.95 -15.94 15.47
N PHE A 142 -1.24 -17.23 15.69
CA PHE A 142 -0.20 -18.27 15.80
C PHE A 142 0.37 -18.75 14.45
N GLY A 143 -0.37 -18.60 13.34
CA GLY A 143 0.14 -18.96 12.00
C GLY A 143 1.15 -17.95 11.43
N HIS A 144 1.07 -16.69 11.83
CA HIS A 144 1.83 -15.58 11.22
C HIS A 144 3.07 -15.12 12.04
N LEU A 145 3.13 -15.43 13.33
CA LEU A 145 4.30 -15.14 14.18
C LEU A 145 5.56 -15.95 13.81
N LEU A 146 5.46 -16.89 12.86
CA LEU A 146 6.50 -17.86 12.54
C LEU A 146 7.18 -17.68 11.16
N ARG A 147 6.99 -16.55 10.47
CA ARG A 147 7.77 -16.24 9.26
C ARG A 147 8.59 -14.96 9.43
N PRO A 148 9.76 -15.01 10.09
CA PRO A 148 10.67 -13.87 10.14
C PRO A 148 11.07 -13.46 8.72
N ASN A 149 11.02 -12.17 8.42
CA ASN A 149 11.46 -11.60 7.14
C ASN A 149 13.01 -11.59 7.01
N ASN A 150 13.65 -12.73 7.28
CA ASN A 150 15.11 -12.87 7.17
C ASN A 150 15.57 -12.79 5.70
N ARG A 151 16.88 -12.69 5.44
CA ARG A 151 17.45 -12.59 4.07
C ARG A 151 16.78 -13.54 3.07
N THR A 152 16.62 -14.79 3.47
CA THR A 152 16.01 -15.84 2.65
C THR A 152 14.51 -15.62 2.46
N THR A 153 13.78 -15.24 3.52
CA THR A 153 12.35 -14.92 3.45
C THR A 153 12.07 -13.63 2.67
N ALA A 154 12.86 -12.57 2.82
CA ALA A 154 12.70 -11.32 2.07
C ALA A 154 12.92 -11.56 0.58
N ARG A 155 13.98 -12.31 0.22
CA ARG A 155 14.21 -12.75 -1.16
C ARG A 155 13.08 -13.62 -1.68
N ARG A 156 12.54 -14.54 -0.87
CA ARG A 156 11.40 -15.39 -1.24
C ARG A 156 10.09 -14.62 -1.37
N ASN A 157 9.79 -13.68 -0.48
CA ASN A 157 8.55 -12.91 -0.52
C ASN A 157 8.57 -11.90 -1.69
N ILE A 158 9.75 -11.34 -1.97
CA ILE A 158 10.00 -10.55 -3.17
C ILE A 158 9.87 -11.46 -4.40
N SER A 159 10.49 -12.65 -4.43
CA SER A 159 10.29 -13.57 -5.55
C SER A 159 8.83 -14.02 -5.69
N GLU A 160 8.08 -14.31 -4.62
CA GLU A 160 6.66 -14.74 -4.69
C GLU A 160 5.72 -13.61 -5.16
N HIS A 161 6.04 -12.33 -4.87
CA HIS A 161 5.27 -11.18 -5.38
C HIS A 161 5.70 -10.75 -6.80
N TYR A 162 6.98 -10.89 -7.13
CA TYR A 162 7.54 -10.65 -8.47
C TYR A 162 7.64 -11.93 -9.33
N ASP A 163 7.06 -13.04 -8.86
CA ASP A 163 6.68 -14.22 -9.66
C ASP A 163 5.53 -13.83 -10.62
N LEU A 164 4.91 -12.66 -10.38
CA LEU A 164 4.18 -11.92 -11.40
C LEU A 164 5.17 -11.41 -12.46
N SER A 165 5.01 -11.92 -13.69
CA SER A 165 5.93 -11.61 -14.78
C SER A 165 6.02 -10.10 -15.07
N ASN A 166 7.14 -9.66 -15.62
CA ASN A 166 7.29 -8.28 -16.12
C ASN A 166 6.16 -7.90 -17.09
N GLU A 167 5.64 -8.87 -17.84
CA GLU A 167 4.50 -8.70 -18.75
C GLU A 167 3.24 -8.29 -17.99
N PHE A 168 2.95 -8.91 -16.84
CA PHE A 168 1.81 -8.55 -16.00
C PHE A 168 1.88 -7.09 -15.53
N PHE A 169 3.02 -6.67 -14.99
CA PHE A 169 3.20 -5.28 -14.55
C PHE A 169 3.10 -4.28 -15.71
N ALA A 170 3.61 -4.64 -16.89
CA ALA A 170 3.48 -3.81 -18.09
C ALA A 170 2.02 -3.62 -18.55
N LEU A 171 1.07 -4.42 -18.06
CA LEU A 171 -0.36 -4.27 -18.35
C LEU A 171 -1.00 -3.05 -17.66
N PHE A 172 -0.40 -2.45 -16.64
CA PHE A 172 -1.00 -1.31 -15.96
C PHE A 172 -0.03 -0.22 -15.52
N LEU A 173 1.28 -0.49 -15.49
CA LEU A 173 2.29 0.52 -15.27
C LEU A 173 2.52 1.39 -16.51
N ASP A 174 3.16 2.53 -16.31
CA ASP A 174 3.65 3.37 -17.40
C ASP A 174 4.88 2.75 -18.08
N GLN A 175 5.33 3.34 -19.18
CA GLN A 175 6.48 2.84 -19.95
C GLN A 175 7.79 2.85 -19.16
N ASN A 176 7.90 3.65 -18.09
CA ASN A 176 9.05 3.62 -17.21
C ASN A 176 9.02 2.43 -16.24
N MET A 177 7.95 1.63 -16.20
CA MET A 177 7.71 0.53 -15.27
C MET A 177 7.86 1.00 -13.82
N MET A 178 7.30 2.14 -13.45
CA MET A 178 7.37 2.65 -12.09
C MET A 178 6.22 2.10 -11.25
N TYR A 179 6.50 1.09 -10.42
CA TYR A 179 5.55 0.59 -9.42
C TYR A 179 5.74 1.31 -8.08
N SER A 180 5.50 2.62 -8.11
CA SER A 180 5.58 3.55 -6.98
C SER A 180 4.63 4.71 -7.21
N GLY A 181 4.28 5.47 -6.16
CA GLY A 181 3.51 6.70 -6.28
C GLY A 181 4.19 7.73 -7.20
N ALA A 182 3.38 8.37 -8.05
CA ALA A 182 3.79 9.47 -8.92
C ALA A 182 3.54 10.84 -8.26
N HIS A 183 3.92 11.93 -8.91
CA HIS A 183 3.67 13.31 -8.47
C HIS A 183 2.91 14.05 -9.58
N PHE A 184 1.71 14.53 -9.29
CA PHE A 184 0.83 15.14 -10.28
C PHE A 184 0.84 16.66 -10.16
N ALA A 185 1.04 17.36 -11.28
CA ALA A 185 0.83 18.81 -11.33
C ALA A 185 -0.66 19.16 -11.32
N ALA A 186 -1.48 18.31 -11.92
CA ALA A 186 -2.94 18.35 -11.93
C ALA A 186 -3.51 16.92 -12.03
N VAL A 187 -4.78 16.74 -11.64
CA VAL A 187 -5.43 15.40 -11.57
C VAL A 187 -5.49 14.68 -12.92
N ASP A 188 -5.47 15.41 -14.02
CA ASP A 188 -5.52 14.91 -15.40
C ASP A 188 -4.13 14.74 -16.04
N THR A 189 -3.04 15.02 -15.31
CA THR A 189 -1.67 14.83 -15.83
C THR A 189 -1.46 13.36 -16.19
N PRO A 190 -0.94 13.04 -17.40
CA PRO A 190 -0.65 11.66 -17.78
C PRO A 190 0.30 10.96 -16.80
N LEU A 191 0.05 9.69 -16.48
CA LEU A 191 0.86 8.94 -15.51
C LEU A 191 2.36 8.95 -15.84
N ILE A 192 2.73 8.84 -17.11
CA ILE A 192 4.12 8.88 -17.57
C ILE A 192 4.82 10.21 -17.20
N GLU A 193 4.11 11.33 -17.35
CA GLU A 193 4.60 12.66 -16.99
C GLU A 193 4.68 12.83 -15.47
N ALA A 194 3.68 12.34 -14.75
CA ALA A 194 3.66 12.38 -13.29
C ALA A 194 4.78 11.52 -12.66
N GLN A 195 5.12 10.38 -13.27
CA GLN A 195 6.25 9.55 -12.84
C GLN A 195 7.59 10.23 -13.12
N ALA A 196 7.73 10.88 -14.29
CA ALA A 196 8.91 11.68 -14.62
C ALA A 196 9.07 12.87 -13.66
N ALA A 197 7.98 13.57 -13.33
CA ALA A 197 7.97 14.67 -12.37
C ALA A 197 8.39 14.21 -10.96
N LYS A 198 7.92 13.04 -10.51
CA LYS A 198 8.38 12.45 -9.24
C LYS A 198 9.87 12.08 -9.27
N ASN A 199 10.37 11.49 -10.37
CA ASN A 199 11.79 11.15 -10.50
C ASN A 199 12.66 12.40 -10.49
N GLU A 200 12.24 13.45 -11.19
CA GLU A 200 12.93 14.74 -11.23
C GLU A 200 12.91 15.43 -9.86
N ALA A 201 11.78 15.43 -9.15
CA ALA A 201 11.68 15.98 -7.80
C ALA A 201 12.69 15.33 -6.84
N LEU A 202 12.89 14.01 -6.92
CA LEU A 202 13.92 13.32 -6.14
C LEU A 202 15.34 13.73 -6.53
N CYS A 203 15.63 13.92 -7.83
CA CYS A 203 16.93 14.42 -8.30
C CYS A 203 17.20 15.84 -7.76
N GLN A 204 16.21 16.73 -7.80
CA GLN A 204 16.29 18.09 -7.26
C GLN A 204 16.48 18.08 -5.75
N LYS A 205 15.74 17.22 -5.02
CA LYS A 205 15.91 17.05 -3.57
C LYS A 205 17.29 16.55 -3.19
N LEU A 206 17.93 15.74 -4.03
CA LEU A 206 19.33 15.32 -3.84
C LEU A 206 20.33 16.42 -4.21
N GLN A 207 19.89 17.44 -4.96
CA GLN A 207 20.77 18.41 -5.63
C GLN A 207 21.85 17.68 -6.40
N LEU A 208 21.43 16.83 -7.35
CA LEU A 208 22.36 16.11 -8.21
C LEU A 208 23.19 17.11 -9.02
N GLN A 209 24.49 16.85 -9.07
CA GLN A 209 25.46 17.59 -9.88
C GLN A 209 26.13 16.64 -10.87
N THR A 210 26.64 17.20 -11.96
CA THR A 210 27.46 16.46 -12.93
C THR A 210 28.60 15.75 -12.22
N GLY A 211 28.75 14.46 -12.48
CA GLY A 211 29.80 13.63 -11.88
C GLY A 211 29.50 13.06 -10.49
N ASP A 212 28.39 13.42 -9.84
CA ASP A 212 27.96 12.76 -8.60
C ASP A 212 27.86 11.25 -8.79
N HIS A 213 28.29 10.47 -7.79
CA HIS A 213 28.02 9.04 -7.74
C HIS A 213 26.90 8.75 -6.75
N VAL A 214 25.76 8.30 -7.27
CA VAL A 214 24.54 8.05 -6.52
C VAL A 214 24.34 6.55 -6.29
N LEU A 215 23.96 6.19 -5.07
CA LEU A 215 23.43 4.85 -4.76
C LEU A 215 21.90 4.87 -4.76
N GLU A 216 21.29 4.10 -5.63
CA GLU A 216 19.87 3.77 -5.57
C GLU A 216 19.68 2.43 -4.84
N ILE A 217 18.97 2.44 -3.71
CA ILE A 217 18.62 1.23 -2.98
C ILE A 217 17.19 0.82 -3.36
N GLY A 218 17.08 -0.23 -4.17
CA GLY A 218 15.83 -0.69 -4.77
C GLY A 218 15.72 -0.26 -6.23
N THR A 219 16.33 -1.03 -7.13
CA THR A 219 16.38 -0.72 -8.59
C THR A 219 15.01 -0.60 -9.25
N GLY A 220 14.01 -1.36 -8.77
CA GLY A 220 12.81 -1.64 -9.56
C GLY A 220 13.22 -2.17 -10.94
N TRP A 221 12.74 -1.54 -12.00
CA TRP A 221 13.14 -1.85 -13.38
C TRP A 221 14.07 -0.80 -14.01
N GLY A 222 14.77 -0.01 -13.19
CA GLY A 222 15.77 0.98 -13.62
C GLY A 222 15.22 2.34 -14.04
N GLY A 223 13.91 2.59 -13.88
CA GLY A 223 13.26 3.80 -14.37
C GLY A 223 13.82 5.10 -13.78
N TRP A 224 14.11 5.13 -12.47
CA TRP A 224 14.71 6.31 -11.84
C TRP A 224 16.18 6.49 -12.22
N ALA A 225 16.99 5.41 -12.21
CA ALA A 225 18.40 5.48 -12.61
C ALA A 225 18.58 6.01 -14.04
N ILE A 226 17.76 5.52 -14.99
CA ILE A 226 17.75 6.02 -16.38
C ILE A 226 17.40 7.51 -16.41
N HIS A 227 16.39 7.94 -15.66
CA HIS A 227 15.99 9.36 -15.58
C HIS A 227 17.13 10.23 -15.03
N ALA A 228 17.72 9.85 -13.89
CA ALA A 228 18.76 10.63 -13.22
C ALA A 228 19.98 10.83 -14.12
N VAL A 229 20.49 9.76 -14.73
CA VAL A 229 21.69 9.82 -15.58
C VAL A 229 21.44 10.59 -16.89
N LYS A 230 20.25 10.49 -17.48
CA LYS A 230 19.92 11.26 -18.70
C LYS A 230 19.87 12.76 -18.46
N ASN A 231 19.37 13.19 -17.31
CA ASN A 231 19.05 14.60 -17.04
C ASN A 231 20.13 15.33 -16.23
N HIS A 232 20.93 14.62 -15.42
CA HIS A 232 21.87 15.26 -14.48
C HIS A 232 23.35 14.85 -14.68
N ASP A 233 23.66 14.03 -15.68
CA ASP A 233 25.04 13.58 -16.01
C ASP A 233 25.80 13.02 -14.79
N CYS A 234 25.09 12.29 -13.94
CA CYS A 234 25.64 11.59 -12.78
C CYS A 234 25.95 10.12 -13.12
N LYS A 235 26.56 9.41 -12.17
CA LYS A 235 26.72 7.95 -12.19
C LYS A 235 25.80 7.32 -11.15
N VAL A 236 25.19 6.19 -11.48
CA VAL A 236 24.31 5.47 -10.57
C VAL A 236 24.82 4.05 -10.35
N THR A 237 24.99 3.66 -9.09
CA THR A 237 24.97 2.24 -8.71
C THR A 237 23.59 1.96 -8.14
N THR A 238 22.90 0.96 -8.68
CA THR A 238 21.56 0.58 -8.27
C THR A 238 21.52 -0.89 -7.86
N VAL A 239 20.80 -1.18 -6.77
CA VAL A 239 20.82 -2.51 -6.15
C VAL A 239 19.42 -3.07 -5.99
N THR A 240 19.26 -4.35 -6.34
CA THR A 240 18.02 -5.12 -6.14
C THR A 240 18.34 -6.54 -5.70
N ILE A 241 17.36 -7.21 -5.12
CA ILE A 241 17.43 -8.64 -4.78
C ILE A 241 16.57 -9.52 -5.71
N SER A 242 15.81 -8.92 -6.64
CA SER A 242 15.07 -9.65 -7.69
C SER A 242 15.92 -9.78 -8.95
N LYS A 243 16.01 -11.00 -9.47
CA LYS A 243 16.76 -11.29 -10.68
C LYS A 243 16.02 -10.74 -11.91
N GLU A 244 14.70 -10.85 -11.91
CA GLU A 244 13.77 -10.45 -12.96
C GLU A 244 13.80 -8.93 -13.17
N GLN A 245 13.77 -8.18 -12.06
CA GLN A 245 13.99 -6.73 -12.04
C GLN A 245 15.36 -6.36 -12.57
N ARG A 246 16.42 -7.02 -12.07
CA ARG A 246 17.80 -6.77 -12.50
C ARG A 246 17.97 -7.00 -13.99
N ASP A 247 17.47 -8.10 -14.52
CA ASP A 247 17.66 -8.47 -15.92
C ASP A 247 16.94 -7.49 -16.86
N LEU A 248 15.68 -7.13 -16.56
CA LEU A 248 14.97 -6.14 -17.37
C LEU A 248 15.54 -4.73 -17.19
N ALA A 249 15.99 -4.35 -15.99
CA ALA A 249 16.67 -3.07 -15.79
C ALA A 249 17.96 -2.97 -16.64
N VAL A 250 18.79 -4.02 -16.63
CA VAL A 250 20.01 -4.08 -17.45
C VAL A 250 19.67 -3.93 -18.94
N GLN A 251 18.66 -4.65 -19.43
CA GLN A 251 18.23 -4.54 -20.83
C GLN A 251 17.81 -3.09 -21.16
N ARG A 252 16.94 -2.49 -20.35
CA ARG A 252 16.45 -1.11 -20.56
C ARG A 252 17.55 -0.05 -20.50
N ILE A 253 18.54 -0.27 -19.64
CA ILE A 253 19.72 0.60 -19.52
C ILE A 253 20.62 0.48 -20.76
N ALA A 254 20.79 -0.73 -21.29
CA ALA A 254 21.51 -0.97 -22.54
C ALA A 254 20.79 -0.33 -23.73
N ASP A 255 19.48 -0.52 -23.85
CA ASP A 255 18.65 0.08 -24.90
C ASP A 255 18.66 1.62 -24.84
N ALA A 256 18.83 2.20 -23.65
CA ALA A 256 18.99 3.63 -23.45
C ALA A 256 20.42 4.14 -23.72
N GLY A 257 21.40 3.26 -23.98
CA GLY A 257 22.80 3.62 -24.21
C GLY A 257 23.54 4.14 -22.98
N LEU A 258 23.19 3.65 -21.77
CA LEU A 258 23.69 4.18 -20.49
C LEU A 258 24.50 3.17 -19.66
N SER A 259 24.91 2.06 -20.27
CA SER A 259 25.57 0.95 -19.55
C SER A 259 26.93 1.31 -18.94
N ASP A 260 27.57 2.38 -19.40
CA ASP A 260 28.83 2.91 -18.89
C ASP A 260 28.66 3.80 -17.64
N ARG A 261 27.44 4.27 -17.37
CA ARG A 261 27.13 5.18 -16.25
C ARG A 261 26.19 4.59 -15.19
N ILE A 262 25.52 3.48 -15.48
CA ILE A 262 24.61 2.80 -14.55
C ILE A 262 25.09 1.37 -14.28
N ASP A 263 25.47 1.08 -13.03
CA ASP A 263 25.84 -0.25 -12.56
C ASP A 263 24.68 -0.90 -11.80
N VAL A 264 24.14 -2.00 -12.31
CA VAL A 264 23.02 -2.75 -11.71
C VAL A 264 23.52 -3.99 -10.98
N GLN A 265 23.38 -4.01 -9.66
CA GLN A 265 23.86 -5.11 -8.83
C GLN A 265 22.69 -5.94 -8.26
N LEU A 266 22.72 -7.25 -8.52
CA LEU A 266 21.88 -8.21 -7.79
C LEU A 266 22.51 -8.48 -6.42
N ARG A 267 22.25 -7.60 -5.46
CA ARG A 267 22.90 -7.60 -4.15
C ARG A 267 21.98 -7.01 -3.08
N ASP A 268 22.10 -7.54 -1.86
CA ASP A 268 21.42 -6.99 -0.70
C ASP A 268 22.09 -5.67 -0.25
N PHE A 269 21.29 -4.68 0.13
CA PHE A 269 21.79 -3.36 0.53
C PHE A 269 22.81 -3.42 1.69
N ARG A 270 22.71 -4.45 2.55
CA ARG A 270 23.62 -4.65 3.68
C ARG A 270 25.05 -4.96 3.25
N ASP A 271 25.20 -5.58 2.08
CA ASP A 271 26.47 -6.08 1.57
C ASP A 271 27.12 -5.08 0.58
N ILE A 272 26.50 -3.91 0.37
CA ILE A 272 27.08 -2.84 -0.46
C ILE A 272 28.27 -2.24 0.26
N THR A 273 29.32 -1.91 -0.49
CA THR A 273 30.52 -1.23 0.00
C THR A 273 30.77 0.05 -0.82
N GLY A 274 31.70 0.88 -0.37
CA GLY A 274 32.06 2.14 -1.03
C GLY A 274 31.48 3.37 -0.34
N SER A 275 31.56 4.51 -1.02
CA SER A 275 31.08 5.79 -0.53
C SER A 275 30.46 6.60 -1.67
N TYR A 276 29.24 7.06 -1.46
CA TYR A 276 28.41 7.71 -2.48
C TYR A 276 28.15 9.17 -2.09
N ASP A 277 28.10 10.05 -3.08
CA ASP A 277 27.75 11.46 -2.91
C ASP A 277 26.30 11.58 -2.44
N LYS A 278 25.43 10.72 -2.97
CA LYS A 278 23.99 10.80 -2.79
C LYS A 278 23.40 9.40 -2.61
N ILE A 279 22.33 9.28 -1.84
CA ILE A 279 21.57 8.03 -1.71
C ILE A 279 20.10 8.30 -1.97
N VAL A 280 19.47 7.47 -2.80
CA VAL A 280 18.03 7.46 -3.03
C VAL A 280 17.43 6.09 -2.71
N SER A 281 16.20 6.07 -2.22
CA SER A 281 15.41 4.85 -2.07
C SER A 281 13.94 5.21 -2.30
N ILE A 282 13.26 4.44 -3.14
CA ILE A 282 11.86 4.70 -3.53
C ILE A 282 11.03 3.46 -3.19
N GLU A 283 10.17 3.57 -2.19
CA GLU A 283 9.16 2.57 -1.79
C GLU A 283 9.71 1.14 -1.65
N MET A 284 10.96 1.04 -1.19
CA MET A 284 11.63 -0.23 -0.92
C MET A 284 11.52 -0.62 0.56
N MET A 285 11.55 0.37 1.45
CA MET A 285 11.68 0.19 2.90
C MET A 285 10.52 -0.61 3.52
N GLU A 286 9.35 -0.55 2.89
CA GLU A 286 8.12 -1.25 3.23
C GLU A 286 8.32 -2.76 3.19
N ALA A 287 9.18 -3.26 2.29
CA ALA A 287 9.50 -4.68 2.17
C ALA A 287 10.46 -5.20 3.25
N LEU A 288 11.10 -4.31 4.02
CA LEU A 288 12.11 -4.70 5.02
C LEU A 288 11.47 -5.31 6.27
N GLY A 289 10.34 -4.76 6.72
CA GLY A 289 9.78 -5.07 8.04
C GLY A 289 10.57 -4.43 9.19
N HIS A 290 9.96 -4.38 10.37
CA HIS A 290 10.46 -3.62 11.53
C HIS A 290 11.91 -3.93 11.93
N ARG A 291 12.29 -5.22 11.92
CA ARG A 291 13.59 -5.69 12.42
C ARG A 291 14.78 -5.17 11.61
N TYR A 292 14.58 -4.79 10.35
CA TYR A 292 15.66 -4.42 9.44
C TYR A 292 15.77 -2.92 9.18
N GLN A 293 14.87 -2.11 9.76
CA GLN A 293 14.91 -0.66 9.63
C GLN A 293 16.19 -0.06 10.23
N THR A 294 16.69 -0.60 11.35
CA THR A 294 17.97 -0.17 11.95
C THR A 294 19.13 -0.44 11.01
N ALA A 295 19.23 -1.66 10.47
CA ALA A 295 20.29 -2.03 9.53
C ALA A 295 20.26 -1.17 8.25
N PHE A 296 19.07 -0.76 7.81
CA PHE A 296 18.91 0.16 6.68
C PHE A 296 19.47 1.56 7.00
N ALA A 297 19.13 2.12 8.17
CA ALA A 297 19.69 3.40 8.61
C ALA A 297 21.21 3.36 8.79
N GLU A 298 21.74 2.25 9.34
CA GLU A 298 23.18 2.00 9.46
C GLU A 298 23.88 1.87 8.11
N ALA A 299 23.24 1.22 7.12
CA ALA A 299 23.78 1.13 5.76
C ALA A 299 23.86 2.53 5.12
N ILE A 300 22.82 3.35 5.23
CA ILE A 300 22.85 4.75 4.78
C ILE A 300 23.99 5.50 5.46
N ALA A 301 24.12 5.39 6.78
CA ALA A 301 25.17 6.06 7.54
C ALA A 301 26.58 5.61 7.14
N ARG A 302 26.76 4.35 6.75
CA ARG A 302 28.05 3.80 6.32
C ARG A 302 28.41 4.18 4.88
N LEU A 303 27.42 4.26 3.99
CA LEU A 303 27.62 4.40 2.55
C LEU A 303 27.61 5.86 2.09
N LEU A 304 27.01 6.78 2.85
CA LEU A 304 26.97 8.19 2.49
C LEU A 304 28.26 8.91 2.88
N LYS A 305 28.86 9.63 1.92
CA LYS A 305 29.96 10.57 2.19
C LYS A 305 29.55 11.61 3.25
N PRO A 306 30.49 12.20 4.00
CA PRO A 306 30.16 13.19 5.05
C PRO A 306 29.31 14.38 4.57
N SER A 307 29.55 14.85 3.34
CA SER A 307 28.84 15.93 2.66
C SER A 307 27.62 15.47 1.86
N GLY A 308 27.26 14.19 1.95
CA GLY A 308 26.25 13.61 1.08
C GLY A 308 24.82 13.94 1.50
N ARG A 309 23.90 13.66 0.59
CA ARG A 309 22.46 13.88 0.78
C ARG A 309 21.66 12.60 0.53
N VAL A 310 20.61 12.40 1.31
CA VAL A 310 19.71 11.25 1.19
C VAL A 310 18.31 11.74 0.84
N ALA A 311 17.68 11.14 -0.16
CA ALA A 311 16.27 11.33 -0.45
C ALA A 311 15.54 9.98 -0.37
N LEU A 312 14.50 9.90 0.46
CA LEU A 312 13.74 8.66 0.66
C LEU A 312 12.27 8.92 0.34
N GLN A 313 11.69 8.14 -0.56
CA GLN A 313 10.25 8.04 -0.75
C GLN A 313 9.74 6.77 -0.09
N PHE A 314 8.75 6.87 0.79
CA PHE A 314 8.15 5.69 1.44
C PHE A 314 6.72 5.93 1.94
N ILE A 315 5.94 4.86 1.97
CA ILE A 315 4.59 4.80 2.49
C ILE A 315 4.62 4.77 4.03
N THR A 316 3.77 5.59 4.61
CA THR A 316 3.64 5.81 6.04
C THR A 316 2.25 5.43 6.53
N CYS A 317 2.22 4.87 7.75
CA CYS A 317 1.04 4.89 8.60
C CYS A 317 1.17 6.02 9.63
N PRO A 318 0.06 6.50 10.23
CA PRO A 318 0.15 7.47 11.32
C PRO A 318 0.99 6.94 12.48
N ASP A 319 1.89 7.78 13.02
CA ASP A 319 2.85 7.37 14.06
C ASP A 319 2.16 6.75 15.28
N GLY A 320 1.00 7.28 15.70
CA GLY A 320 0.22 6.75 16.82
C GLY A 320 -0.34 5.34 16.62
N ARG A 321 -0.38 4.85 15.37
CA ARG A 321 -0.84 3.50 15.01
C ARG A 321 0.30 2.55 14.63
N TYR A 322 1.55 3.02 14.58
CA TYR A 322 2.68 2.20 14.12
C TYR A 322 2.84 0.89 14.92
N GLU A 323 2.66 0.92 16.24
CA GLU A 323 2.74 -0.29 17.08
C GLU A 323 1.65 -1.32 16.77
N GLU A 324 0.50 -0.87 16.27
CA GLU A 324 -0.58 -1.75 15.83
C GLU A 324 -0.27 -2.35 14.46
N PHE A 325 0.11 -1.53 13.47
CA PHE A 325 0.55 -2.00 12.15
C PHE A 325 1.72 -3.00 12.26
N ARG A 326 2.65 -2.76 13.18
CA ARG A 326 3.81 -3.64 13.41
C ARG A 326 3.43 -5.02 13.94
N LYS A 327 2.33 -5.14 14.68
CA LYS A 327 1.88 -6.39 15.32
C LYS A 327 0.73 -7.06 14.59
N GLY A 328 0.05 -6.33 13.73
CA GLY A 328 -1.08 -6.78 12.93
C GLY A 328 -0.66 -7.56 11.68
N VAL A 329 -1.64 -8.24 11.10
CA VAL A 329 -1.61 -8.76 9.73
C VAL A 329 -2.91 -8.30 9.11
N ASP A 330 -2.85 -7.56 8.02
CA ASP A 330 -4.01 -7.16 7.23
C ASP A 330 -4.11 -7.97 5.92
N PHE A 331 -5.13 -7.68 5.09
CA PHE A 331 -5.31 -8.31 3.79
C PHE A 331 -4.08 -8.14 2.88
N ILE A 332 -3.47 -6.95 2.90
CA ILE A 332 -2.32 -6.62 2.06
C ILE A 332 -1.12 -7.48 2.45
N GLN A 333 -0.78 -7.53 3.74
CA GLN A 333 0.32 -8.35 4.26
C GLN A 333 0.06 -9.85 4.07
N LYS A 334 -1.19 -10.31 4.02
CA LYS A 334 -1.48 -11.73 3.81
C LYS A 334 -1.43 -12.14 2.33
N HIS A 335 -1.98 -11.32 1.44
CA HIS A 335 -2.30 -11.74 0.07
C HIS A 335 -1.54 -11.02 -1.04
N ILE A 336 -1.02 -9.83 -0.75
CA ILE A 336 -0.33 -8.99 -1.72
C ILE A 336 1.15 -8.91 -1.38
N PHE A 337 1.53 -8.36 -0.23
CA PHE A 337 2.91 -8.15 0.18
C PHE A 337 3.27 -8.86 1.50
N PRO A 338 3.52 -10.18 1.51
CA PRO A 338 3.95 -10.91 2.69
C PRO A 338 5.19 -10.31 3.37
N GLY A 339 5.04 -10.02 4.67
CA GLY A 339 6.14 -9.49 5.50
C GLY A 339 6.42 -7.99 5.33
N SER A 340 5.64 -7.28 4.51
CA SER A 340 5.73 -5.83 4.40
C SER A 340 5.30 -5.13 5.70
N LEU A 341 5.74 -3.89 5.89
CA LEU A 341 5.33 -3.04 7.01
C LEU A 341 5.40 -1.58 6.59
N LEU A 342 4.27 -0.89 6.67
CA LEU A 342 4.23 0.56 6.50
C LEU A 342 5.06 1.27 7.57
N LEU A 343 5.70 2.36 7.18
CA LEU A 343 6.66 3.03 8.05
C LEU A 343 6.00 4.07 8.96
N SER A 344 6.75 4.50 9.97
CA SER A 344 6.44 5.64 10.81
C SER A 344 7.51 6.70 10.56
N THR A 345 7.09 7.92 10.25
CA THR A 345 8.00 9.05 9.99
C THR A 345 8.92 9.30 11.20
N ASN A 346 8.35 9.31 12.41
CA ASN A 346 9.14 9.53 13.62
C ASN A 346 10.15 8.41 13.86
N ARG A 347 9.76 7.15 13.61
CA ARG A 347 10.64 6.00 13.78
C ARG A 347 11.83 6.05 12.82
N ILE A 348 11.58 6.33 11.54
CA ILE A 348 12.65 6.43 10.52
C ILE A 348 13.58 7.60 10.84
N ASN A 349 13.03 8.76 11.19
CA ASN A 349 13.84 9.92 11.57
C ASN A 349 14.71 9.63 12.80
N GLN A 350 14.16 8.97 13.82
CA GLN A 350 14.92 8.54 15.01
C GLN A 350 16.09 7.61 14.64
N LEU A 351 15.84 6.63 13.77
CA LEU A 351 16.86 5.68 13.33
C LEU A 351 18.00 6.37 12.58
N LEU A 352 17.67 7.25 11.63
CA LEU A 352 18.68 7.99 10.88
C LEU A 352 19.49 8.91 11.81
N ALA A 353 18.84 9.60 12.75
CA ALA A 353 19.53 10.41 13.74
C ALA A 353 20.52 9.57 14.59
N GLN A 354 20.10 8.38 15.05
CA GLN A 354 20.92 7.49 15.87
C GLN A 354 22.09 6.86 15.10
N SER A 355 21.87 6.44 13.86
CA SER A 355 22.88 5.72 13.08
C SER A 355 23.94 6.62 12.44
N GLY A 356 23.58 7.86 12.09
CA GLY A 356 24.46 8.72 11.30
C GLY A 356 24.44 10.21 11.67
N ASN A 357 23.78 10.59 12.77
CA ASN A 357 23.54 11.99 13.12
C ASN A 357 22.88 12.78 11.98
N PHE A 358 21.94 12.12 11.29
CA PHE A 358 21.17 12.72 10.21
C PHE A 358 20.12 13.68 10.77
N VAL A 359 19.88 14.75 10.02
CA VAL A 359 18.87 15.77 10.27
C VAL A 359 17.90 15.77 9.10
N LEU A 360 16.61 15.63 9.40
CA LEU A 360 15.53 15.85 8.45
C LEU A 360 15.52 17.32 8.01
N ARG A 361 15.77 17.55 6.72
CA ARG A 361 15.82 18.88 6.10
C ARG A 361 14.56 19.24 5.34
N GLY A 362 13.79 18.24 4.92
CA GLY A 362 12.53 18.45 4.22
C GLY A 362 11.68 17.19 4.29
N LEU A 363 10.37 17.39 4.36
CA LEU A 363 9.35 16.36 4.27
C LEU A 363 8.19 16.90 3.45
N GLU A 364 7.84 16.19 2.40
CA GLU A 364 6.69 16.47 1.56
C GLU A 364 5.78 15.24 1.53
N ASP A 365 4.47 15.48 1.64
CA ASP A 365 3.44 14.45 1.62
C ASP A 365 2.79 14.40 0.24
N HIS A 366 2.78 13.22 -0.36
CA HIS A 366 2.22 12.91 -1.68
C HIS A 366 1.10 11.85 -1.58
N GLY A 367 0.46 11.70 -0.42
CA GLY A 367 -0.57 10.68 -0.21
C GLY A 367 -1.73 10.78 -1.22
N LEU A 368 -2.17 12.00 -1.55
CA LEU A 368 -3.26 12.21 -2.50
C LEU A 368 -2.86 11.90 -3.95
N ASP A 369 -1.61 12.19 -4.32
CA ASP A 369 -1.05 11.82 -5.63
C ASP A 369 -1.05 10.30 -5.82
N TYR A 370 -0.83 9.55 -4.73
CA TYR A 370 -0.89 8.09 -4.80
C TYR A 370 -2.30 7.57 -5.08
N THR A 371 -3.34 8.28 -4.62
CA THR A 371 -4.74 7.97 -4.97
C THR A 371 -4.94 8.06 -6.49
N ILE A 372 -4.41 9.11 -7.12
CA ILE A 372 -4.51 9.33 -8.56
C ILE A 372 -3.71 8.26 -9.31
N THR A 373 -2.50 7.94 -8.84
CA THR A 373 -1.67 6.84 -9.39
C THR A 373 -2.45 5.52 -9.41
N LEU A 374 -3.11 5.16 -8.30
CA LEU A 374 -3.89 3.92 -8.17
C LEU A 374 -5.10 3.91 -9.11
N ARG A 375 -5.75 5.05 -9.35
CA ARG A 375 -6.81 5.17 -10.37
C ARG A 375 -6.30 4.91 -11.78
N HIS A 376 -5.12 5.41 -12.13
CA HIS A 376 -4.50 5.10 -13.42
C HIS A 376 -4.21 3.62 -13.56
N TRP A 377 -3.62 2.99 -12.53
CA TRP A 377 -3.33 1.56 -12.53
C TRP A 377 -4.61 0.72 -12.62
N GLN A 378 -5.64 1.05 -11.85
CA GLN A 378 -6.93 0.35 -11.87
C GLN A 378 -7.61 0.48 -13.24
N SER A 379 -7.62 1.68 -13.83
CA SER A 379 -8.21 1.93 -15.15
C SER A 379 -7.47 1.18 -16.25
N ALA A 380 -6.12 1.15 -16.20
CA ALA A 380 -5.32 0.40 -17.16
C ALA A 380 -5.49 -1.12 -17.00
N PHE A 381 -5.50 -1.61 -15.76
CA PHE A 381 -5.71 -3.02 -15.44
C PHE A 381 -7.08 -3.52 -15.90
N SER A 382 -8.15 -2.79 -15.59
CA SER A 382 -9.53 -3.17 -15.94
C SER A 382 -9.78 -3.18 -17.46
N ARG A 383 -9.08 -2.35 -18.23
CA ARG A 383 -9.16 -2.34 -19.70
C ARG A 383 -8.41 -3.51 -20.37
N ARG A 384 -7.53 -4.21 -19.64
CA ARG A 384 -6.68 -5.28 -20.17
C ARG A 384 -6.91 -6.63 -19.48
N LEU A 385 -8.11 -6.88 -18.96
CA LEU A 385 -8.43 -8.13 -18.27
C LEU A 385 -8.29 -9.36 -19.17
N ASP A 386 -8.53 -9.24 -20.48
CA ASP A 386 -8.33 -10.35 -21.41
C ASP A 386 -6.85 -10.69 -21.60
N ASP A 387 -5.97 -9.68 -21.62
CA ASP A 387 -4.53 -9.88 -21.62
C ASP A 387 -4.06 -10.50 -20.29
N VAL A 388 -4.63 -10.06 -19.15
CA VAL A 388 -4.37 -10.68 -17.83
C VAL A 388 -4.75 -12.17 -17.85
N ARG A 389 -5.89 -12.54 -18.43
CA ARG A 389 -6.28 -13.95 -18.59
C ARG A 389 -5.36 -14.70 -19.55
N ALA A 390 -4.90 -14.06 -20.62
CA ALA A 390 -3.97 -14.66 -21.57
C ALA A 390 -2.61 -15.00 -20.94
N LEU A 391 -2.18 -14.24 -19.92
CA LEU A 391 -1.02 -14.55 -19.09
C LEU A 391 -1.24 -15.73 -18.11
N GLY A 392 -2.44 -16.31 -18.06
CA GLY A 392 -2.78 -17.47 -17.25
C GLY A 392 -3.38 -17.16 -15.87
N PHE A 393 -3.73 -15.90 -15.60
CA PHE A 393 -4.37 -15.51 -14.34
C PHE A 393 -5.88 -15.75 -14.37
N ASP A 394 -6.42 -16.36 -13.31
CA ASP A 394 -7.84 -16.67 -13.19
C ASP A 394 -8.67 -15.49 -12.63
N ASP A 395 -10.00 -15.61 -12.68
CA ASP A 395 -10.90 -14.57 -12.17
C ASP A 395 -10.73 -14.33 -10.65
N ARG A 396 -10.22 -15.33 -9.92
CA ARG A 396 -9.90 -15.19 -8.49
C ARG A 396 -8.74 -14.21 -8.33
N PHE A 397 -7.67 -14.36 -9.10
CA PHE A 397 -6.55 -13.43 -9.11
C PHE A 397 -7.00 -12.03 -9.52
N ILE A 398 -7.83 -11.91 -10.56
CA ILE A 398 -8.35 -10.62 -11.02
C ILE A 398 -9.12 -9.90 -9.90
N ARG A 399 -10.06 -10.57 -9.24
CA ARG A 399 -10.79 -10.00 -8.09
C ARG A 399 -9.84 -9.62 -6.94
N LYS A 400 -8.82 -10.42 -6.67
CA LYS A 400 -7.81 -10.11 -5.65
C LYS A 400 -7.04 -8.82 -5.98
N TRP A 401 -6.63 -8.66 -7.24
CA TRP A 401 -5.87 -7.50 -7.68
C TRP A 401 -6.74 -6.24 -7.75
N GLU A 402 -7.97 -6.35 -8.24
CA GLU A 402 -8.98 -5.28 -8.20
C GLU A 402 -9.24 -4.82 -6.76
N TYR A 403 -9.46 -5.76 -5.83
CA TYR A 403 -9.64 -5.44 -4.43
C TYR A 403 -8.45 -4.69 -3.85
N TYR A 404 -7.23 -5.15 -4.15
CA TYR A 404 -6.00 -4.50 -3.73
C TYR A 404 -5.93 -3.03 -4.20
N LEU A 405 -6.16 -2.76 -5.48
CA LEU A 405 -6.05 -1.41 -6.04
C LEU A 405 -7.08 -0.46 -5.40
N HIS A 406 -8.35 -0.87 -5.29
CA HIS A 406 -9.39 -0.06 -4.67
C HIS A 406 -9.20 0.10 -3.15
N TYR A 407 -8.73 -0.94 -2.46
CA TYR A 407 -8.41 -0.88 -1.03
C TYR A 407 -7.35 0.19 -0.76
N CYS A 408 -6.26 0.17 -1.54
CA CYS A 408 -5.20 1.17 -1.43
C CYS A 408 -5.68 2.55 -1.85
N GLU A 409 -6.49 2.67 -2.92
CA GLU A 409 -7.03 3.95 -3.39
C GLU A 409 -7.80 4.64 -2.25
N ALA A 410 -8.72 3.93 -1.60
CA ALA A 410 -9.48 4.47 -0.48
C ALA A 410 -8.58 4.82 0.72
N ALA A 411 -7.57 3.98 1.02
CA ALA A 411 -6.66 4.20 2.14
C ALA A 411 -5.82 5.49 1.97
N PHE A 412 -5.32 5.76 0.77
CA PHE A 412 -4.61 7.01 0.47
C PHE A 412 -5.58 8.19 0.35
N GLY A 413 -6.70 8.03 -0.36
CA GLY A 413 -7.66 9.10 -0.62
C GLY A 413 -8.25 9.67 0.67
N LEU A 414 -8.44 8.83 1.68
CA LEU A 414 -8.93 9.24 3.00
C LEU A 414 -7.81 9.50 4.02
N ARG A 415 -6.55 9.58 3.59
CA ARG A 415 -5.37 9.82 4.45
C ARG A 415 -5.26 8.84 5.62
N ASN A 416 -5.76 7.62 5.45
CA ASN A 416 -5.56 6.54 6.41
C ASN A 416 -4.09 6.09 6.40
N ILE A 417 -3.45 6.15 5.24
CA ILE A 417 -2.02 6.02 5.02
C ILE A 417 -1.57 7.17 4.11
N SER A 418 -0.27 7.41 4.02
CA SER A 418 0.29 8.43 3.13
C SER A 418 1.61 7.96 2.51
N VAL A 419 2.15 8.68 1.53
CA VAL A 419 3.50 8.47 1.01
C VAL A 419 4.23 9.79 1.12
N VAL A 420 5.48 9.75 1.59
CA VAL A 420 6.26 10.96 1.84
C VAL A 420 7.58 10.90 1.09
N GLN A 421 8.07 12.06 0.66
CA GLN A 421 9.47 12.25 0.28
C GLN A 421 10.18 13.00 1.39
N THR A 422 11.26 12.41 1.91
CA THR A 422 12.07 13.01 2.98
C THR A 422 13.48 13.25 2.50
N VAL A 423 14.10 14.30 3.03
CA VAL A 423 15.47 14.69 2.69
C VAL A 423 16.30 14.80 3.94
N HIS A 424 17.46 14.15 3.96
CA HIS A 424 18.33 14.07 5.11
C HIS A 424 19.79 14.41 4.76
N THR A 425 20.47 15.05 5.71
CA THR A 425 21.90 15.40 5.66
C THR A 425 22.50 15.22 7.05
N ARG A 426 23.82 15.10 7.20
CA ARG A 426 24.42 15.08 8.54
C ARG A 426 24.31 16.44 9.22
N ALA A 427 24.28 16.45 10.56
CA ALA A 427 24.32 17.68 11.34
C ALA A 427 25.57 18.51 10.98
N ASN A 428 25.42 19.84 10.97
CA ASN A 428 26.48 20.82 10.66
C ASN A 428 27.03 20.79 9.23
N PHE A 429 26.41 20.07 8.31
CA PHE A 429 26.70 20.20 6.89
C PHE A 429 25.81 21.28 6.26
N LEU A 430 26.43 22.37 5.82
CA LEU A 430 25.83 23.34 4.90
C LEU A 430 26.20 22.83 3.50
N ALA A 431 25.22 22.31 2.76
CA ALA A 431 25.43 22.12 1.32
C ALA A 431 25.72 23.51 0.73
N GLY A 432 26.92 23.68 0.18
CA GLY A 432 27.33 24.89 -0.52
C GLY A 432 26.62 25.04 -1.85
#